data_AF-A0A4P7BGQ5-F1
#
_entry.id   AF-A0A4P7BGQ5-F1
#
_cell.length_a   1.000
_cell.length_b   1.000
_cell.length_c   1.000
_cell.angle_alpha   90.00
_cell.angle_beta   90.00
_cell.angle_gamma   90.00
#
_symmetry.space_group_name_H-M   'P 1'
#
loop_
_entity.id
_entity.type
_entity.pdbx_description
1 polymer ?
#
loop_
_entity_poly.entity_id
_entity_poly.type
_entity_poly.pdbx_seq_one_letter_code
_entity_poly.pdbx_strand_id
1 'polypeptide(L)'
;MTSLQPWWWAALPVLLLPLWWHRQKRQRTAAELLATARFLPSSAPQQRRIWRWTDVLLLIVRLALLVALIAWLAVTVFPWRGNTVLVATGLDPAWVERQIASARMQDATRIALPPRVLDWLHRNEHAWRDDARILVLARSGDVPMPAHPPQFDRGITFRLAPAAPPPPRVHHVVLATEDARWQALFAAFGAAGERYEIATAPTAQTELIVWDRPGAPPAGWKAPHWWRSGGIGKQVRAAGLQLTYADTPQGRNWSGMPWPPASAADAASLHEAWQALAVAPLPYPLPALETTPAHASSAAADGTRAPWWPWLLLGLFILERLLAHARRT
;
A
#
# COMPACT_ATOMS: atom_id res chain seq x y z
N MET A 1 -9.55 -19.87 4.79
CA MET A 1 -10.72 -19.33 5.52
C MET A 1 -11.32 -18.23 4.67
N THR A 2 -12.49 -18.48 4.09
CA THR A 2 -13.20 -17.50 3.25
C THR A 2 -13.64 -16.32 4.11
N SER A 3 -13.14 -15.13 3.81
CA SER A 3 -13.53 -13.90 4.50
C SER A 3 -15.03 -13.69 4.35
N LEU A 4 -15.78 -13.66 5.45
CA LEU A 4 -17.22 -13.30 5.50
C LEU A 4 -17.50 -11.82 5.15
N GLN A 5 -16.48 -11.11 4.68
CA GLN A 5 -16.52 -9.70 4.28
C GLN A 5 -17.59 -9.35 3.24
N PRO A 6 -18.01 -10.20 2.27
CA PRO A 6 -19.11 -9.84 1.38
C PRO A 6 -20.51 -10.01 1.99
N TRP A 7 -20.65 -10.68 3.14
CA TRP A 7 -21.97 -11.03 3.72
C TRP A 7 -22.54 -9.96 4.65
N TRP A 8 -21.76 -8.96 5.06
CA TRP A 8 -22.27 -7.88 5.92
C TRP A 8 -23.39 -7.06 5.24
N TRP A 9 -23.35 -6.94 3.91
CA TRP A 9 -24.41 -6.32 3.11
C TRP A 9 -25.76 -7.05 3.28
N ALA A 10 -25.76 -8.34 3.63
CA ALA A 10 -27.00 -9.07 3.93
C ALA A 10 -27.63 -8.66 5.27
N ALA A 11 -26.91 -7.94 6.15
CA ALA A 11 -27.47 -7.41 7.40
C ALA A 11 -28.31 -6.13 7.17
N LEU A 12 -28.04 -5.37 6.10
CA LEU A 12 -28.83 -4.18 5.72
C LEU A 12 -30.33 -4.48 5.49
N PRO A 13 -30.73 -5.51 4.73
CA PRO A 13 -32.15 -5.84 4.59
C PRO A 13 -32.79 -6.34 5.90
N VAL A 14 -32.00 -6.89 6.84
CA VAL A 14 -32.50 -7.28 8.16
C VAL A 14 -32.90 -6.06 9.02
N LEU A 15 -32.25 -4.90 8.83
CA LEU A 15 -32.68 -3.64 9.45
C LEU A 15 -34.04 -3.13 8.93
N LEU A 16 -34.45 -3.54 7.73
CA LEU A 16 -35.75 -3.16 7.16
C LEU A 16 -36.90 -4.03 7.67
N LEU A 17 -36.63 -5.21 8.24
CA LEU A 17 -37.64 -6.14 8.75
C LEU A 17 -38.54 -5.52 9.85
N PRO A 18 -38.00 -4.82 10.87
CA PRO A 18 -38.83 -4.13 11.86
C PRO A 18 -39.73 -3.05 11.26
N LEU A 19 -39.21 -2.29 10.29
CA LEU A 19 -39.95 -1.27 9.54
C LEU A 19 -41.08 -1.91 8.71
N TRP A 20 -40.78 -3.00 8.02
CA TRP A 20 -41.75 -3.70 7.18
C TRP A 20 -42.82 -4.40 8.01
N TRP A 21 -42.44 -5.03 9.13
CA TRP A 21 -43.37 -5.63 10.09
C TRP A 21 -44.26 -4.58 10.76
N HIS A 22 -43.70 -3.43 11.14
CA HIS A 22 -44.47 -2.30 11.66
C HIS A 22 -45.50 -1.82 10.64
N ARG A 23 -45.14 -1.81 9.35
CA ARG A 23 -46.02 -1.46 8.24
C ARG A 23 -47.12 -2.50 8.00
N GLN A 24 -46.80 -3.80 8.03
CA GLN A 24 -47.74 -4.89 7.77
C GLN A 24 -48.77 -5.07 8.91
N LYS A 25 -48.37 -4.89 10.18
CA LYS A 25 -49.27 -5.02 11.34
C LYS A 25 -50.44 -4.02 11.32
N ARG A 26 -50.33 -2.91 10.56
CA ARG A 26 -51.38 -1.89 10.40
C ARG A 26 -52.21 -2.03 9.11
N GLN A 27 -51.87 -2.98 8.23
CA GLN A 27 -52.81 -3.41 7.18
C GLN A 27 -53.99 -4.19 7.76
N ARG A 28 -53.91 -4.63 9.02
CA ARG A 28 -55.05 -5.17 9.77
C ARG A 28 -55.91 -4.02 10.29
N THR A 29 -57.05 -3.86 9.64
CA THR A 29 -58.08 -2.84 9.78
C THR A 29 -58.68 -2.78 11.20
N ALA A 30 -58.65 -1.60 11.81
CA ALA A 30 -59.55 -1.24 12.89
C ALA A 30 -60.94 -1.02 12.27
N ALA A 31 -61.83 -2.00 12.41
CA ALA A 31 -63.25 -1.78 12.20
C ALA A 31 -63.81 -1.19 13.50
N GLU A 32 -63.84 0.14 13.60
CA GLU A 32 -64.65 0.78 14.62
C GLU A 32 -66.12 0.55 14.25
N LEU A 33 -66.80 -0.30 15.02
CA LEU A 33 -68.26 -0.39 15.00
C LEU A 33 -68.78 0.92 15.60
N LEU A 34 -69.05 1.92 14.75
CA LEU A 34 -69.83 3.08 15.15
C LEU A 34 -71.16 2.55 15.69
N ALA A 35 -71.44 2.86 16.96
CA ALA A 35 -72.67 2.46 17.63
C ALA A 35 -73.87 2.78 16.73
N THR A 36 -74.47 1.73 16.17
CA THR A 36 -75.59 1.84 15.26
C THR A 36 -76.79 2.32 16.05
N ALA A 37 -77.01 3.64 16.07
CA ALA A 37 -78.32 4.18 16.34
C ALA A 37 -79.27 3.60 15.29
N ARG A 38 -80.37 2.97 15.74
CA ARG A 38 -81.33 2.14 14.99
C ARG A 38 -82.06 2.85 13.83
N PHE A 39 -81.65 4.05 13.43
CA PHE A 39 -82.41 4.95 12.57
C PHE A 39 -81.65 5.57 11.39
N LEU A 40 -80.43 5.10 11.05
CA LEU A 40 -79.76 5.54 9.82
C LEU A 40 -79.74 4.42 8.76
N PRO A 41 -80.04 4.72 7.47
CA PRO A 41 -79.90 3.77 6.38
C PRO A 41 -78.46 3.28 6.33
N SER A 42 -78.28 1.97 6.13
CA SER A 42 -76.99 1.27 6.23
C SER A 42 -75.89 1.96 5.39
N SER A 43 -75.07 2.78 6.02
CA SER A 43 -73.83 3.27 5.42
C SER A 43 -72.77 2.18 5.60
N ALA A 44 -72.26 1.63 4.49
CA ALA A 44 -71.14 0.69 4.53
C ALA A 44 -69.96 1.34 5.29
N PRO A 45 -69.31 0.62 6.23
CA PRO A 45 -68.26 1.20 7.06
C PRO A 45 -67.12 1.70 6.16
N GLN A 46 -66.95 3.03 6.08
CA GLN A 46 -65.82 3.62 5.38
C GLN A 46 -64.55 3.37 6.21
N GLN A 47 -63.75 2.41 5.78
CA GLN A 47 -62.41 2.19 6.31
C GLN A 47 -61.53 3.40 5.96
N ARG A 48 -61.40 4.33 6.89
CA ARG A 48 -60.50 5.49 6.74
C ARG A 48 -59.06 5.01 6.94
N ARG A 49 -58.30 4.88 5.84
CA ARG A 49 -56.84 4.63 5.86
C ARG A 49 -56.12 5.90 6.32
N ILE A 50 -56.08 6.14 7.63
CA ILE A 50 -55.30 7.24 8.19
C ILE A 50 -53.91 6.71 8.54
N TRP A 51 -52.89 7.24 7.87
CA TRP A 51 -51.49 6.88 8.10
C TRP A 51 -50.96 7.65 9.32
N ARG A 52 -51.03 7.03 10.50
CA ARG A 52 -50.48 7.60 11.76
C ARG A 52 -49.31 6.76 12.25
N TRP A 53 -48.16 7.41 12.40
CA TRP A 53 -46.99 6.85 13.09
C TRP A 53 -47.27 6.78 14.60
N THR A 54 -47.93 5.72 15.06
CA THR A 54 -48.05 5.42 16.50
C THR A 54 -47.00 4.38 16.86
N ASP A 55 -46.41 4.52 18.05
CA ASP A 55 -45.32 3.67 18.59
C ASP A 55 -43.93 3.90 17.96
N VAL A 56 -43.62 5.14 17.56
CA VAL A 56 -42.29 5.53 17.04
C VAL A 56 -41.17 5.14 18.02
N LEU A 57 -41.42 5.31 19.31
CA LEU A 57 -40.45 4.99 20.37
C LEU A 57 -40.13 3.48 20.42
N LEU A 58 -41.13 2.60 20.32
CA LEU A 58 -40.92 1.15 20.25
C LEU A 58 -40.17 0.75 18.97
N LEU A 59 -40.45 1.40 17.84
CA LEU A 59 -39.73 1.16 16.59
C LEU A 59 -38.25 1.55 16.70
N ILE A 60 -37.95 2.71 17.28
CA ILE A 60 -36.59 3.18 17.52
C ILE A 60 -35.83 2.18 18.41
N VAL A 61 -36.42 1.73 19.51
CA VAL A 61 -35.77 0.76 20.41
C VAL A 61 -35.47 -0.57 19.70
N ARG A 62 -36.38 -1.06 18.86
CA ARG A 62 -36.13 -2.28 18.06
C ARG A 62 -35.02 -2.11 17.04
N LEU A 63 -34.97 -0.97 16.37
CA LEU A 63 -33.87 -0.65 15.45
C LEU A 63 -32.55 -0.55 16.21
N ALA A 64 -32.53 0.12 17.35
CA ALA A 64 -31.34 0.23 18.20
C ALA A 64 -30.85 -1.15 18.67
N LEU A 65 -31.75 -2.03 19.12
CA LEU A 65 -31.41 -3.41 19.51
C LEU A 65 -30.83 -4.21 18.34
N LEU A 66 -31.39 -4.05 17.14
CA LEU A 66 -30.93 -4.76 15.95
C LEU A 66 -29.56 -4.25 15.48
N VAL A 67 -29.34 -2.94 15.49
CA VAL A 67 -28.03 -2.32 15.20
C VAL A 67 -26.99 -2.77 16.22
N ALA A 68 -27.33 -2.75 17.51
CA ALA A 68 -26.45 -3.21 18.60
C ALA A 68 -26.08 -4.70 18.42
N LEU A 69 -27.04 -5.54 18.05
CA LEU A 69 -26.81 -6.96 17.79
C LEU A 69 -25.92 -7.18 16.55
N ILE A 70 -26.15 -6.46 15.46
CA ILE A 70 -25.29 -6.52 14.26
C ILE A 70 -23.87 -6.07 14.59
N ALA A 71 -23.72 -4.95 15.31
CA ALA A 71 -22.42 -4.43 15.72
C ALA A 71 -21.68 -5.44 16.61
N TRP A 72 -22.38 -6.02 17.58
CA TRP A 72 -21.85 -7.10 18.41
C TRP A 72 -21.39 -8.29 17.56
N LEU A 73 -22.21 -8.74 16.60
CA LEU A 73 -21.86 -9.86 15.73
C LEU A 73 -20.64 -9.53 14.87
N ALA A 74 -20.57 -8.31 14.32
CA ALA A 74 -19.43 -7.83 13.52
C ALA A 74 -18.12 -7.89 14.32
N VAL A 75 -18.08 -7.35 15.54
CA VAL A 75 -16.85 -7.41 16.38
C VAL A 75 -16.37 -8.84 16.60
N THR A 76 -17.30 -9.80 16.68
CA THR A 76 -16.96 -11.22 16.95
C THR A 76 -16.60 -12.04 15.73
N VAL A 77 -17.14 -11.67 14.56
CA VAL A 77 -16.98 -12.42 13.32
C VAL A 77 -15.85 -11.86 12.46
N PHE A 78 -15.52 -10.57 12.58
CA PHE A 78 -14.37 -10.01 11.87
C PHE A 78 -13.07 -10.60 12.44
N PRO A 79 -12.25 -11.28 11.62
CA PRO A 79 -10.99 -11.85 12.07
C PRO A 79 -9.95 -10.74 12.17
N TRP A 80 -9.99 -9.97 13.26
CA TRP A 80 -8.93 -9.03 13.60
C TRP A 80 -7.61 -9.79 13.71
N ARG A 81 -6.61 -9.37 12.94
CA ARG A 81 -5.28 -10.00 12.97
C ARG A 81 -4.61 -9.72 14.31
N GLY A 82 -4.07 -10.75 14.92
CA GLY A 82 -3.20 -10.62 16.09
C GLY A 82 -1.76 -10.35 15.67
N ASN A 83 -0.80 -10.78 16.49
CA ASN A 83 0.63 -10.71 16.19
C ASN A 83 0.92 -11.27 14.78
N THR A 84 1.64 -10.50 13.97
CA THR A 84 1.85 -10.80 12.55
C THR A 84 3.31 -10.60 12.16
N VAL A 85 3.85 -11.53 11.36
CA VAL A 85 5.19 -11.44 10.78
C VAL A 85 5.07 -11.30 9.27
N LEU A 86 5.58 -10.20 8.73
CA LEU A 86 5.70 -9.95 7.30
C LEU A 86 7.09 -10.41 6.83
N VAL A 87 7.16 -11.32 5.86
CA VAL A 87 8.43 -11.94 5.42
C VAL A 87 8.69 -11.68 3.94
N ALA A 88 9.82 -11.05 3.62
CA ALA A 88 10.25 -10.89 2.23
C ALA A 88 10.58 -12.23 1.58
N THR A 89 10.34 -12.32 0.27
CA THR A 89 10.65 -13.51 -0.52
C THR A 89 12.16 -13.71 -0.63
N GLY A 90 12.61 -14.97 -0.53
CA GLY A 90 14.04 -15.32 -0.71
C GLY A 90 14.94 -15.00 0.48
N LEU A 91 14.37 -14.76 1.67
CA LEU A 91 15.14 -14.72 2.92
C LEU A 91 15.54 -16.13 3.36
N ASP A 92 16.71 -16.24 4.01
CA ASP A 92 17.17 -17.50 4.62
C ASP A 92 16.17 -17.96 5.70
N PRO A 93 15.53 -19.14 5.56
CA PRO A 93 14.58 -19.66 6.54
C PRO A 93 15.16 -19.75 7.96
N ALA A 94 16.44 -20.11 8.11
CA ALA A 94 17.07 -20.21 9.42
C ALA A 94 17.28 -18.85 10.07
N TRP A 95 17.56 -17.81 9.28
CA TRP A 95 17.58 -16.43 9.77
C TRP A 95 16.17 -15.97 10.17
N VAL A 96 15.15 -16.25 9.35
CA VAL A 96 13.75 -15.89 9.63
C VAL A 96 13.29 -16.47 10.96
N GLU A 97 13.48 -17.77 11.20
CA GLU A 97 13.08 -18.41 12.46
C GLU A 97 13.81 -17.82 13.67
N ARG A 98 15.11 -17.53 13.55
CA ARG A 98 15.88 -16.86 14.62
C ARG A 98 15.31 -15.49 14.97
N GLN A 99 14.96 -14.69 13.96
CA GLN A 99 14.37 -13.37 14.19
C GLN A 99 12.99 -13.48 14.85
N ILE A 100 12.13 -14.38 14.35
CA ILE A 100 10.80 -14.62 14.94
C ILE A 100 10.92 -15.07 16.40
N ALA A 101 11.85 -15.98 16.70
CA ALA A 101 12.10 -16.45 18.05
C ALA A 101 12.60 -15.34 18.97
N SER A 102 13.54 -14.51 18.48
CA SER A 102 14.07 -13.37 19.24
C SER A 102 13.00 -12.33 19.58
N ALA A 103 12.02 -12.14 18.70
CA ALA A 103 10.88 -11.25 18.90
C ALA A 103 9.76 -11.88 19.76
N ARG A 104 9.88 -13.17 20.13
CA ARG A 104 8.83 -13.95 20.82
C ARG A 104 7.50 -13.93 20.06
N MET A 105 7.56 -14.17 18.75
CA MET A 105 6.42 -14.14 17.83
C MET A 105 6.22 -15.48 17.10
N GLN A 106 6.53 -16.61 17.75
CA GLN A 106 6.44 -17.94 17.15
C GLN A 106 5.02 -18.30 16.68
N ASP A 107 4.01 -17.90 17.46
CA ASP A 107 2.59 -18.16 17.17
C ASP A 107 1.95 -17.10 16.25
N ALA A 108 2.74 -16.13 15.77
CA ALA A 108 2.24 -15.04 14.94
C ALA A 108 1.88 -15.52 13.52
N THR A 109 0.85 -14.89 12.95
CA THR A 109 0.45 -15.19 11.56
C THR A 109 1.51 -14.68 10.60
N ARG A 110 1.97 -15.53 9.67
CA ARG A 110 2.97 -15.16 8.66
C ARG A 110 2.30 -14.72 7.38
N ILE A 111 2.73 -13.59 6.84
CA ILE A 111 2.21 -13.01 5.60
C ILE A 111 3.40 -12.65 4.71
N ALA A 112 3.28 -12.87 3.40
CA ALA A 112 4.30 -12.42 2.45
C ALA A 112 4.41 -10.89 2.48
N LEU A 113 5.63 -10.36 2.40
CA LEU A 113 5.86 -8.92 2.39
C LEU A 113 5.22 -8.29 1.14
N PRO A 114 4.24 -7.39 1.30
CA PRO A 114 3.61 -6.73 0.17
C PRO A 114 4.54 -5.66 -0.43
N PRO A 115 4.36 -5.32 -1.72
CA PRO A 115 5.09 -4.21 -2.34
C PRO A 115 4.70 -2.89 -1.64
N ARG A 116 5.67 -1.98 -1.51
CA ARG A 116 5.50 -0.71 -0.78
C ARG A 116 4.95 -0.92 0.64
N VAL A 117 5.66 -1.73 1.42
CA VAL A 117 5.22 -2.18 2.74
C VAL A 117 4.77 -1.04 3.65
N LEU A 118 5.44 0.11 3.64
CA LEU A 118 5.10 1.26 4.50
C LEU A 118 3.71 1.83 4.14
N ASP A 119 3.46 2.11 2.86
CA ASP A 119 2.16 2.61 2.36
C ASP A 119 1.04 1.58 2.56
N TRP A 120 1.38 0.30 2.44
CA TRP A 120 0.43 -0.79 2.64
C TRP A 120 0.07 -0.92 4.13
N LEU A 121 1.06 -0.89 5.03
CA LEU A 121 0.84 -0.94 6.48
C LEU A 121 -0.05 0.22 6.90
N HIS A 122 0.29 1.45 6.52
CA HIS A 122 -0.47 2.65 6.88
C HIS A 122 -1.95 2.56 6.45
N ARG A 123 -2.24 2.02 5.26
CA ARG A 123 -3.64 1.84 4.79
C ARG A 123 -4.38 0.69 5.45
N ASN A 124 -3.67 -0.31 5.98
CA ASN A 124 -4.27 -1.54 6.49
C ASN A 124 -4.22 -1.67 8.01
N GLU A 125 -3.79 -0.65 8.76
CA GLU A 125 -3.64 -0.73 10.24
C GLU A 125 -4.92 -1.20 10.94
N HIS A 126 -6.08 -0.81 10.42
CA HIS A 126 -7.41 -1.24 10.88
C HIS A 126 -7.65 -2.76 10.86
N ALA A 127 -6.82 -3.54 10.16
CA ALA A 127 -6.97 -5.00 10.08
C ALA A 127 -6.41 -5.72 11.32
N TRP A 128 -5.64 -5.05 12.19
CA TRP A 128 -5.01 -5.63 13.37
C TRP A 128 -5.68 -5.18 14.67
N ARG A 129 -5.63 -5.99 15.73
CA ARG A 129 -6.05 -5.58 17.09
C ARG A 129 -5.07 -4.58 17.71
N ASP A 130 -5.55 -3.72 18.61
CA ASP A 130 -4.74 -2.65 19.22
C ASP A 130 -3.44 -3.13 19.88
N ASP A 131 -3.44 -4.32 20.46
CA ASP A 131 -2.29 -4.95 21.10
C ASP A 131 -1.36 -5.72 20.15
N ALA A 132 -1.70 -5.80 18.86
CA ALA A 132 -0.97 -6.60 17.89
C ALA A 132 0.41 -6.00 17.60
N ARG A 133 1.45 -6.83 17.77
CA ARG A 133 2.82 -6.51 17.37
C ARG A 133 3.04 -6.94 15.92
N ILE A 134 3.69 -6.08 15.14
CA ILE A 134 4.00 -6.34 13.73
C ILE A 134 5.52 -6.41 13.56
N LEU A 135 6.02 -7.56 13.12
CA LEU A 135 7.42 -7.76 12.78
C LEU A 135 7.58 -7.81 11.26
N VAL A 136 8.41 -6.93 10.71
CA VAL A 136 8.73 -6.87 9.29
C VAL A 136 10.14 -7.37 9.09
N LEU A 137 10.25 -8.50 8.38
CA LEU A 137 11.50 -9.12 7.97
C LEU A 137 11.71 -8.81 6.48
N ALA A 138 12.64 -7.91 6.19
CA ALA A 138 12.98 -7.51 4.83
C ALA A 138 14.48 -7.65 4.60
N ARG A 139 14.93 -7.48 3.34
CA ARG A 139 16.35 -7.34 3.05
C ARG A 139 16.75 -5.86 3.09
N SER A 140 17.99 -5.59 3.47
CA SER A 140 18.55 -4.24 3.32
C SER A 140 18.49 -3.82 1.85
N GLY A 141 17.89 -2.66 1.58
CA GLY A 141 17.66 -2.15 0.22
C GLY A 141 16.27 -2.42 -0.36
N ASP A 142 15.50 -3.37 0.17
CA ASP A 142 14.17 -3.71 -0.39
C ASP A 142 13.09 -2.66 -0.04
N VAL A 143 13.26 -2.01 1.11
CA VAL A 143 12.33 -0.99 1.60
C VAL A 143 13.00 0.38 1.55
N PRO A 144 12.57 1.28 0.65
CA PRO A 144 13.12 2.63 0.61
C PRO A 144 12.62 3.43 1.83
N MET A 145 13.51 4.23 2.41
CA MET A 145 13.15 5.22 3.44
C MET A 145 12.40 6.38 2.76
N PRO A 146 11.14 6.64 3.14
CA PRO A 146 10.45 7.85 2.69
C PRO A 146 11.06 9.09 3.37
N ALA A 147 11.03 10.22 2.68
CA ALA A 147 11.50 11.50 3.24
C ALA A 147 10.75 11.89 4.54
N HIS A 148 9.48 11.46 4.65
CA HIS A 148 8.68 11.60 5.86
C HIS A 148 8.20 10.20 6.26
N PRO A 149 8.70 9.60 7.35
CA PRO A 149 8.23 8.31 7.79
C PRO A 149 6.76 8.41 8.21
N PRO A 150 5.90 7.48 7.74
CA PRO A 150 4.53 7.43 8.23
C PRO A 150 4.53 7.15 9.74
N GLN A 151 3.64 7.84 10.45
CA GLN A 151 3.36 7.51 11.84
C GLN A 151 2.40 6.33 11.84
N PHE A 152 2.73 5.33 12.66
CA PHE A 152 1.93 4.13 12.82
C PHE A 152 1.25 4.15 14.18
N ASP A 153 -0.01 3.75 14.22
CA ASP A 153 -0.76 3.61 15.48
C ASP A 153 -0.34 2.34 16.23
N ARG A 154 0.49 1.49 15.62
CA ARG A 154 0.97 0.22 16.18
C ARG A 154 2.49 0.17 16.29
N GLY A 155 2.97 -0.65 17.23
CA GLY A 155 4.39 -0.93 17.36
C GLY A 155 4.85 -1.83 16.21
N ILE A 156 5.64 -1.27 15.29
CA ILE A 156 6.21 -1.99 14.15
C ILE A 156 7.71 -2.12 14.33
N THR A 157 8.21 -3.35 14.21
CA THR A 157 9.65 -3.68 14.28
C THR A 157 10.14 -4.11 12.91
N PHE A 158 11.11 -3.39 12.36
CA PHE A 158 11.82 -3.75 11.14
C PHE A 158 13.15 -4.44 11.47
N ARG A 159 13.33 -5.66 10.97
CA ARG A 159 14.61 -6.38 10.98
C ARG A 159 15.04 -6.65 9.55
N LEU A 160 16.31 -6.38 9.27
CA LEU A 160 16.86 -6.44 7.92
C LEU A 160 17.91 -7.53 7.82
N ALA A 161 17.75 -8.39 6.82
CA ALA A 161 18.79 -9.30 6.38
C ALA A 161 19.83 -8.53 5.54
N PRO A 162 21.06 -9.05 5.39
CA PRO A 162 22.08 -8.47 4.52
C PRO A 162 21.56 -8.26 3.10
N ALA A 163 21.99 -7.16 2.47
CA ALA A 163 21.66 -6.87 1.07
C ALA A 163 22.04 -8.04 0.16
N ALA A 164 21.27 -8.22 -0.91
CA ALA A 164 21.62 -9.20 -1.92
C ALA A 164 22.90 -8.70 -2.59
N PRO A 165 23.85 -9.58 -2.95
CA PRO A 165 24.87 -9.16 -3.90
C PRO A 165 24.15 -8.65 -5.15
N PRO A 166 24.47 -7.43 -5.62
CA PRO A 166 23.86 -6.93 -6.84
C PRO A 166 24.18 -7.91 -7.98
N PRO A 167 23.24 -8.14 -8.91
CA PRO A 167 23.58 -8.92 -10.10
C PRO A 167 24.74 -8.24 -10.83
N PRO A 168 25.63 -9.01 -11.49
CA PRO A 168 26.70 -8.43 -12.28
C PRO A 168 26.09 -7.48 -13.31
N ARG A 169 26.48 -6.20 -13.26
CA ARG A 169 25.99 -5.20 -14.20
C ARG A 169 26.60 -5.47 -15.57
N VAL A 170 25.74 -5.57 -16.57
CA VAL A 170 26.13 -5.63 -17.98
C VAL A 170 25.81 -4.28 -18.60
N HIS A 171 26.85 -3.55 -18.98
CA HIS A 171 26.74 -2.25 -19.61
C HIS A 171 26.68 -2.42 -21.13
N HIS A 172 25.55 -2.01 -21.74
CA HIS A 172 25.38 -2.07 -23.19
C HIS A 172 25.83 -0.76 -23.84
N VAL A 173 26.94 -0.83 -24.56
CA VAL A 173 27.60 0.33 -25.17
C VAL A 173 27.59 0.19 -26.69
N VAL A 174 27.22 1.26 -27.38
CA VAL A 174 27.37 1.34 -28.84
C VAL A 174 28.60 2.16 -29.17
N LEU A 175 29.53 1.56 -29.92
CA LEU A 175 30.69 2.25 -30.46
C LEU A 175 30.44 2.60 -31.93
N ALA A 176 30.17 3.87 -32.21
CA ALA A 176 30.09 4.42 -33.56
C ALA A 176 31.34 5.27 -33.84
N THR A 177 32.47 4.57 -33.95
CA THR A 177 33.81 5.12 -34.16
C THR A 177 34.65 4.14 -34.97
N GLU A 178 35.65 4.65 -35.67
CA GLU A 178 36.67 3.85 -36.36
C GLU A 178 37.95 3.70 -35.52
N ASP A 179 38.04 4.41 -34.38
CA ASP A 179 39.21 4.41 -33.52
C ASP A 179 39.18 3.24 -32.52
N ALA A 180 40.11 2.30 -32.71
CA ALA A 180 40.26 1.11 -31.87
C ALA A 180 40.59 1.43 -30.39
N ARG A 181 41.05 2.65 -30.06
CA ARG A 181 41.30 3.08 -28.68
C ARG A 181 40.04 3.01 -27.82
N TRP A 182 38.87 3.22 -28.40
CA TRP A 182 37.60 3.07 -27.69
C TRP A 182 37.31 1.65 -27.28
N GLN A 183 37.56 0.68 -28.17
CA GLN A 183 37.36 -0.72 -27.85
C GLN A 183 38.35 -1.18 -26.77
N ALA A 184 39.60 -0.72 -26.83
CA ALA A 184 40.60 -0.98 -25.79
C ALA A 184 40.21 -0.38 -24.43
N LEU A 185 39.60 0.82 -24.41
CA LEU A 185 39.11 1.47 -23.19
C LEU A 185 38.05 0.62 -22.48
N PHE A 186 37.02 0.19 -23.19
CA PHE A 186 35.94 -0.62 -22.60
C PHE A 186 36.41 -2.03 -22.23
N ALA A 187 37.37 -2.59 -22.96
CA ALA A 187 38.03 -3.83 -22.55
C ALA A 187 38.79 -3.67 -21.22
N ALA A 188 39.49 -2.54 -21.03
CA ALA A 188 40.18 -2.23 -19.79
C ALA A 188 39.20 -2.01 -18.62
N PHE A 189 38.06 -1.35 -18.85
CA PHE A 189 37.01 -1.24 -17.83
C PHE A 189 36.44 -2.61 -17.46
N GLY A 190 36.28 -3.50 -18.44
CA GLY A 190 35.78 -4.86 -18.20
C GLY A 190 36.72 -5.72 -17.33
N ALA A 191 38.03 -5.51 -17.43
CA ALA A 191 39.01 -6.22 -16.60
C ALA A 191 38.91 -5.87 -15.09
N ALA A 192 38.28 -4.74 -14.75
CA ALA A 192 38.06 -4.29 -13.37
C ALA A 192 36.84 -4.94 -12.69
N GLY A 193 36.13 -5.87 -13.36
CA GLY A 193 35.05 -6.66 -12.79
C GLY A 193 33.63 -6.31 -13.28
N GLU A 194 33.49 -5.31 -14.14
CA GLU A 194 32.25 -5.00 -14.85
C GLU A 194 32.19 -5.71 -16.21
N ARG A 195 31.00 -5.93 -16.77
CA ARG A 195 30.85 -6.55 -18.09
C ARG A 195 30.33 -5.54 -19.09
N TYR A 196 31.07 -5.31 -20.18
CA TYR A 196 30.68 -4.40 -21.25
C TYR A 196 30.31 -5.19 -22.50
N GLU A 197 29.11 -4.98 -23.00
CA GLU A 197 28.65 -5.53 -24.28
C GLU A 197 28.68 -4.43 -25.33
N ILE A 198 29.61 -4.57 -26.27
CA ILE A 198 29.84 -3.59 -27.34
C ILE A 198 29.03 -4.00 -28.58
N ALA A 199 28.17 -3.09 -29.03
CA ALA A 199 27.37 -3.25 -30.25
C ALA A 199 27.67 -2.14 -31.27
N THR A 200 27.27 -2.36 -32.52
CA THR A 200 27.40 -1.38 -33.61
C THR A 200 26.12 -0.57 -33.85
N ALA A 201 25.00 -1.00 -33.25
CA ALA A 201 23.70 -0.32 -33.32
C ALA A 201 22.99 -0.36 -31.96
N PRO A 202 22.22 0.69 -31.61
CA PRO A 202 21.53 0.77 -30.33
C PRO A 202 20.31 -0.15 -30.25
N THR A 203 20.07 -0.66 -29.06
CA THR A 203 18.89 -1.43 -28.68
C THR A 203 18.16 -0.70 -27.54
N ALA A 204 17.02 -1.24 -27.08
CA ALA A 204 16.30 -0.69 -25.93
C ALA A 204 17.11 -0.74 -24.62
N GLN A 205 18.17 -1.55 -24.56
CA GLN A 205 19.03 -1.71 -23.39
C GLN A 205 20.28 -0.81 -23.45
N THR A 206 20.52 -0.10 -24.55
CA THR A 206 21.71 0.73 -24.72
C THR A 206 21.73 1.88 -23.71
N GLU A 207 22.78 1.90 -22.89
CA GLU A 207 22.99 2.92 -21.85
C GLU A 207 23.84 4.08 -22.37
N LEU A 208 24.81 3.77 -23.24
CA LEU A 208 25.78 4.72 -23.76
C LEU A 208 26.00 4.53 -25.26
N ILE A 209 25.96 5.64 -26.00
CA ILE A 209 26.41 5.70 -27.39
C ILE A 209 27.66 6.58 -27.46
N VAL A 210 28.77 6.01 -27.89
CA VAL A 210 29.98 6.75 -28.25
C VAL A 210 29.92 7.07 -29.73
N TRP A 211 29.82 8.35 -30.04
CA TRP A 211 29.78 8.84 -31.41
C TRP A 211 30.99 9.72 -31.67
N ASP A 212 31.98 9.11 -32.32
CA ASP A 212 33.26 9.72 -32.64
C ASP A 212 33.53 9.55 -34.14
N ARG A 213 32.63 10.14 -34.93
CA ARG A 213 32.73 10.22 -36.39
C ARG A 213 32.11 11.53 -36.90
N PRO A 214 32.59 12.06 -38.03
CA PRO A 214 32.01 13.25 -38.62
C PRO A 214 30.55 12.98 -39.05
N GLY A 215 29.69 13.99 -38.86
CA GLY A 215 28.28 13.93 -39.24
C GLY A 215 27.30 13.76 -38.07
N ALA A 216 26.01 13.91 -38.38
CA ALA A 216 24.94 13.78 -37.39
C ALA A 216 24.58 12.31 -37.15
N PRO A 217 24.26 11.91 -35.91
CA PRO A 217 23.77 10.58 -35.63
C PRO A 217 22.39 10.34 -36.25
N PRO A 218 22.05 9.08 -36.61
CA PRO A 218 20.73 8.75 -37.13
C PRO A 218 19.62 9.19 -36.18
N ALA A 219 18.57 9.82 -36.71
CA ALA A 219 17.50 10.41 -35.90
C ALA A 219 16.80 9.40 -34.96
N GLY A 220 16.73 8.13 -35.36
CA GLY A 220 16.10 7.07 -34.58
C GLY A 220 16.96 6.50 -33.43
N TRP A 221 18.24 6.86 -33.34
CA TRP A 221 19.11 6.37 -32.27
C TRP A 221 18.79 7.09 -30.97
N LYS A 222 18.64 6.33 -29.89
CA LYS A 222 18.33 6.83 -28.55
C LYS A 222 19.12 6.05 -27.51
N ALA A 223 19.65 6.77 -26.52
CA ALA A 223 20.27 6.23 -25.33
C ALA A 223 20.24 7.29 -24.22
N PRO A 224 20.22 6.92 -22.94
CA PRO A 224 20.30 7.88 -21.83
C PRO A 224 21.53 8.80 -21.92
N HIS A 225 22.68 8.24 -22.33
CA HIS A 225 23.94 8.97 -22.43
C HIS A 225 24.59 8.86 -23.82
N TRP A 226 25.18 9.96 -24.25
CA TRP A 226 25.93 10.07 -25.49
C TRP A 226 27.28 10.72 -25.23
N TRP A 227 28.36 10.15 -25.75
CA TRP A 227 29.68 10.78 -25.78
C TRP A 227 29.95 11.31 -27.18
N ARG A 228 30.13 12.63 -27.30
CA ARG A 228 30.26 13.33 -28.59
C ARG A 228 31.32 14.43 -28.50
N SER A 229 32.07 14.61 -29.58
CA SER A 229 32.94 15.77 -29.76
C SER A 229 32.11 17.01 -30.16
N GLY A 230 32.49 18.18 -29.63
CA GLY A 230 31.97 19.47 -30.10
C GLY A 230 30.52 19.83 -29.72
N GLY A 231 30.19 19.87 -28.42
CA GLY A 231 28.87 20.29 -27.94
C GLY A 231 28.90 21.65 -27.22
N ILE A 232 27.83 22.44 -27.40
CA ILE A 232 27.54 23.60 -26.55
C ILE A 232 26.56 23.11 -25.48
N GLY A 233 26.82 23.42 -24.20
CA GLY A 233 25.99 22.92 -23.12
C GLY A 233 26.36 23.52 -21.76
N LYS A 234 25.74 22.98 -20.71
CA LYS A 234 26.02 23.36 -19.33
C LYS A 234 27.27 22.65 -18.83
N GLN A 235 28.11 23.34 -18.07
CA GLN A 235 29.31 22.77 -17.46
C GLN A 235 28.99 22.09 -16.13
N VAL A 236 29.60 20.95 -15.87
CA VAL A 236 29.54 20.21 -14.61
C VAL A 236 30.90 19.59 -14.31
N ARG A 237 31.29 19.59 -13.04
CA ARG A 237 32.53 18.97 -12.57
C ARG A 237 32.22 17.60 -11.97
N ALA A 238 32.85 16.54 -12.47
CA ALA A 238 32.69 15.16 -11.97
C ALA A 238 34.05 14.45 -11.97
N ALA A 239 34.42 13.78 -10.88
CA ALA A 239 35.71 13.09 -10.72
C ALA A 239 36.93 13.91 -11.17
N GLY A 240 36.93 15.22 -10.87
CA GLY A 240 38.01 16.14 -11.25
C GLY A 240 37.95 16.67 -12.71
N LEU A 241 37.14 16.08 -13.58
CA LEU A 241 36.95 16.49 -14.98
C LEU A 241 35.90 17.59 -15.12
N GLN A 242 36.13 18.52 -16.03
CA GLN A 242 35.15 19.55 -16.43
C GLN A 242 34.41 19.07 -17.68
N LEU A 243 33.16 18.68 -17.52
CA LEU A 243 32.32 18.12 -18.57
C LEU A 243 31.25 19.12 -18.99
N THR A 244 30.90 19.11 -20.26
CA THR A 244 29.81 19.91 -20.83
C THR A 244 28.70 18.99 -21.28
N TYR A 245 27.47 19.23 -20.83
CA TYR A 245 26.31 18.43 -21.22
C TYR A 245 25.17 19.24 -21.84
N ALA A 246 24.45 18.61 -22.76
CA ALA A 246 23.23 19.13 -23.35
C ALA A 246 22.17 18.02 -23.41
N ASP A 247 20.98 18.28 -22.89
CA ASP A 247 19.85 17.35 -22.98
C ASP A 247 19.18 17.51 -24.35
N THR A 248 19.01 16.40 -25.08
CA THR A 248 18.38 16.36 -26.40
C THR A 248 17.29 15.28 -26.46
N PRO A 249 16.41 15.28 -27.48
CA PRO A 249 15.42 14.21 -27.65
C PRO A 249 16.01 12.81 -27.82
N GLN A 250 17.30 12.70 -28.17
CA GLN A 250 18.03 11.43 -28.31
C GLN A 250 18.66 10.95 -27.00
N GLY A 251 18.78 11.83 -26.01
CA GLY A 251 19.51 11.59 -24.77
C GLY A 251 20.35 12.78 -24.31
N ARG A 252 21.09 12.59 -23.22
CA ARG A 252 22.05 13.58 -22.71
C ARG A 252 23.39 13.42 -23.43
N ASN A 253 23.78 14.47 -24.17
CA ASN A 253 25.06 14.55 -24.86
C ASN A 253 26.13 15.13 -23.94
N TRP A 254 27.24 14.42 -23.79
CA TRP A 254 28.41 14.81 -23.03
C TRP A 254 29.57 15.16 -23.98
N SER A 255 30.28 16.23 -23.66
CA SER A 255 31.41 16.79 -24.42
C SER A 255 32.42 17.48 -23.48
N GLY A 256 33.58 17.92 -23.99
CA GLY A 256 34.57 18.68 -23.21
C GLY A 256 35.81 17.91 -22.73
N MET A 257 36.02 16.69 -23.21
CA MET A 257 37.23 15.89 -22.95
C MET A 257 38.06 15.69 -24.23
N PRO A 258 39.39 15.40 -24.13
CA PRO A 258 40.15 14.86 -25.25
C PRO A 258 39.69 13.43 -25.49
N TRP A 259 38.73 13.28 -26.39
CA TRP A 259 38.19 11.98 -26.80
C TRP A 259 38.97 11.45 -28.02
N PRO A 260 39.33 10.15 -28.05
CA PRO A 260 39.45 9.25 -26.91
C PRO A 260 40.62 9.63 -25.98
N PRO A 261 40.58 9.24 -24.69
CA PRO A 261 41.63 9.55 -23.72
C PRO A 261 43.01 9.08 -24.18
N ALA A 262 44.02 9.93 -24.00
CA ALA A 262 45.40 9.64 -24.44
C ALA A 262 46.21 8.86 -23.40
N SER A 263 45.78 8.84 -22.14
CA SER A 263 46.48 8.18 -21.03
C SER A 263 45.56 7.30 -20.19
N ALA A 264 46.15 6.34 -19.45
CA ALA A 264 45.42 5.50 -18.51
C ALA A 264 44.79 6.29 -17.35
N ALA A 265 45.41 7.41 -16.94
CA ALA A 265 44.87 8.28 -15.90
C ALA A 265 43.59 8.98 -16.39
N ASP A 266 43.59 9.51 -17.62
CA ASP A 266 42.39 10.13 -18.21
C ASP A 266 41.26 9.12 -18.38
N ALA A 267 41.59 7.88 -18.77
CA ALA A 267 40.65 6.77 -18.86
C ALA A 267 40.02 6.42 -17.50
N ALA A 268 40.81 6.39 -16.43
CA ALA A 268 40.33 6.12 -15.08
C ALA A 268 39.41 7.24 -14.57
N SER A 269 39.81 8.51 -14.72
CA SER A 269 38.98 9.66 -14.33
C SER A 269 37.69 9.73 -15.14
N LEU A 270 37.73 9.37 -16.42
CA LEU A 270 36.54 9.25 -17.26
C LEU A 270 35.58 8.16 -16.74
N HIS A 271 36.12 6.99 -16.40
CA HIS A 271 35.33 5.90 -15.85
C HIS A 271 34.64 6.32 -14.54
N GLU A 272 35.38 6.95 -13.64
CA GLU A 272 34.86 7.44 -12.36
C GLU A 272 33.80 8.54 -12.56
N ALA A 273 34.05 9.50 -13.46
CA ALA A 273 33.08 10.54 -13.79
C ALA A 273 31.80 9.94 -14.37
N TRP A 274 31.92 8.95 -15.26
CA TRP A 274 30.78 8.27 -15.85
C TRP A 274 29.98 7.49 -14.81
N GLN A 275 30.63 6.73 -13.94
CA GLN A 275 29.98 6.02 -12.84
C GLN A 275 29.24 6.99 -11.90
N ALA A 276 29.85 8.12 -11.56
CA ALA A 276 29.21 9.15 -10.73
C ALA A 276 27.96 9.78 -11.39
N LEU A 277 27.91 9.82 -12.73
CA LEU A 277 26.84 10.46 -13.49
C LEU A 277 25.76 9.49 -13.99
N ALA A 278 26.11 8.22 -14.19
CA ALA A 278 25.22 7.16 -14.69
C ALA A 278 24.39 6.52 -13.57
N VAL A 279 24.85 6.57 -12.32
CA VAL A 279 24.12 6.01 -11.19
C VAL A 279 22.95 6.94 -10.83
N ALA A 280 21.74 6.54 -11.21
CA ALA A 280 20.53 7.13 -10.65
C ALA A 280 20.62 7.07 -9.12
N PRO A 281 20.29 8.17 -8.40
CA PRO A 281 20.39 8.19 -6.95
C PRO A 281 19.58 7.03 -6.38
N LEU A 282 20.28 6.07 -5.75
CA LEU A 282 19.62 4.95 -5.11
C LEU A 282 18.77 5.49 -3.96
N PRO A 283 17.50 5.04 -3.84
CA PRO A 283 16.69 5.36 -2.68
C PRO A 283 17.45 4.99 -1.41
N TYR A 284 17.51 5.90 -0.45
CA TYR A 284 18.15 5.62 0.83
C TYR A 284 17.42 4.43 1.50
N PRO A 285 18.11 3.33 1.86
CA PRO A 285 17.46 2.16 2.42
C PRO A 285 16.93 2.46 3.82
N LEU A 286 15.77 1.90 4.17
CA LEU A 286 15.28 1.91 5.54
C LEU A 286 16.29 1.18 6.44
N PRO A 287 16.70 1.73 7.61
CA PRO A 287 17.49 1.01 8.59
C PRO A 287 16.61 0.03 9.40
N ALA A 288 17.25 -0.87 10.15
CA ALA A 288 16.53 -1.61 11.18
C ALA A 288 16.00 -0.61 12.22
N LEU A 289 14.70 -0.67 12.52
CA LEU A 289 14.03 0.32 13.34
C LEU A 289 12.93 -0.35 14.16
N GLU A 290 12.75 0.13 15.38
CA GLU A 290 11.59 -0.13 16.20
C GLU A 290 10.80 1.17 16.35
N THR A 291 9.52 1.14 15.97
CA THR A 291 8.63 2.28 16.08
C THR A 291 7.79 2.15 17.35
N THR A 292 7.65 3.25 18.08
CA THR A 292 6.67 3.36 19.17
C THR A 292 5.33 3.80 18.60
N PRO A 293 4.19 3.29 19.10
CA PRO A 293 2.87 3.74 18.70
C PRO A 293 2.73 5.26 18.85
N ALA A 294 2.26 5.95 17.80
CA ALA A 294 2.14 7.41 17.81
C ALA A 294 1.07 7.91 18.79
N HIS A 295 -0.01 7.15 18.97
CA HIS A 295 -1.04 7.42 19.96
C HIS A 295 -1.00 6.33 21.04
N ALA A 296 -0.96 6.75 22.31
CA ALA A 296 -1.36 5.87 23.41
C ALA A 296 -2.82 5.52 23.14
N SER A 297 -3.08 4.27 22.74
CA SER A 297 -4.40 3.78 22.34
C SER A 297 -5.49 4.40 23.22
N SER A 298 -6.33 5.26 22.63
CA SER A 298 -7.56 5.65 23.31
C SER A 298 -8.33 4.35 23.52
N ALA A 299 -8.68 4.03 24.76
CA ALA A 299 -9.13 2.72 25.25
C ALA A 299 -10.45 2.16 24.63
N ALA A 300 -10.67 2.30 23.33
CA ALA A 300 -11.82 1.82 22.60
C ALA A 300 -11.52 1.62 21.09
N ALA A 301 -10.63 0.71 20.74
CA ALA A 301 -10.69 -0.02 19.47
C ALA A 301 -10.15 -1.46 19.58
N ASP A 302 -10.18 -2.00 20.80
CA ASP A 302 -9.96 -3.41 21.03
C ASP A 302 -11.03 -4.19 20.25
N GLY A 303 -10.63 -4.99 19.27
CA GLY A 303 -11.48 -6.04 18.68
C GLY A 303 -11.99 -7.05 19.72
N THR A 304 -11.58 -6.87 20.98
CA THR A 304 -12.08 -7.49 22.20
C THR A 304 -13.47 -6.94 22.53
N ARG A 305 -14.42 -7.84 22.83
CA ARG A 305 -15.77 -7.44 23.22
C ARG A 305 -15.70 -6.52 24.44
N ALA A 306 -16.10 -5.26 24.28
CA ALA A 306 -16.22 -4.38 25.43
C ALA A 306 -17.12 -5.03 26.50
N PRO A 307 -16.71 -5.09 27.77
CA PRO A 307 -17.40 -5.86 28.81
C PRO A 307 -18.83 -5.35 29.08
N TRP A 308 -19.15 -4.13 28.66
CA TRP A 308 -20.46 -3.51 28.79
C TRP A 308 -21.47 -3.92 27.69
N TRP A 309 -21.03 -4.56 26.60
CA TRP A 309 -21.92 -4.96 25.49
C TRP A 309 -23.11 -5.82 25.91
N PRO A 310 -22.95 -6.88 26.73
CA PRO A 310 -24.07 -7.69 27.20
C PRO A 310 -25.09 -6.85 28.00
N TRP A 311 -24.61 -5.88 28.79
CA TRP A 311 -25.46 -5.00 29.58
C TRP A 311 -26.26 -4.03 28.71
N LEU A 312 -25.66 -3.49 27.64
CA LEU A 312 -26.38 -2.67 26.66
C LEU A 312 -27.49 -3.48 25.97
N LEU A 313 -27.16 -4.68 25.47
CA LEU A 313 -28.14 -5.55 24.81
C LEU A 313 -29.28 -5.95 25.75
N LEU A 314 -28.96 -6.28 27.01
CA LEU A 314 -29.94 -6.59 28.03
C LEU A 314 -30.84 -5.38 28.33
N GLY A 315 -30.27 -4.19 28.50
CA GLY A 315 -31.02 -2.95 28.75
C GLY A 315 -31.97 -2.61 27.61
N LEU A 316 -31.50 -2.70 26.36
CA LEU A 316 -32.35 -2.50 25.17
C LEU A 316 -33.47 -3.54 25.07
N PHE A 317 -33.18 -4.80 25.43
CA PHE A 317 -34.18 -5.87 25.42
C PHE A 317 -35.25 -5.65 26.49
N ILE A 318 -34.86 -5.27 27.72
CA ILE A 318 -35.80 -4.95 28.80
C ILE A 318 -36.68 -3.75 28.40
N LEU A 319 -36.09 -2.71 27.83
CA LEU A 319 -36.83 -1.53 27.37
C LEU A 319 -37.83 -1.88 26.27
N GLU A 320 -37.45 -2.74 25.31
CA GLU A 320 -38.36 -3.26 24.29
C GLU A 320 -39.54 -3.98 24.93
N ARG A 321 -39.29 -4.83 25.93
CA ARG A 321 -40.34 -5.59 26.62
C ARG A 321 -41.29 -4.71 27.41
N LEU A 322 -40.78 -3.70 28.11
CA LEU A 322 -41.60 -2.73 28.85
C LEU A 322 -42.52 -1.95 27.92
N LEU A 323 -41.97 -1.40 26.82
CA LEU A 323 -42.75 -0.66 25.84
C LEU A 323 -43.78 -1.54 25.11
N ALA A 324 -43.41 -2.79 24.83
CA ALA A 324 -44.33 -3.75 24.22
C ALA A 324 -45.46 -4.17 25.18
N HIS A 325 -45.17 -4.24 26.49
CA HIS A 325 -46.17 -4.54 27.52
C HIS A 325 -47.11 -3.35 27.76
N ALA A 326 -46.58 -2.14 27.93
CA ALA A 326 -47.36 -0.90 28.11
C ALA A 326 -48.30 -0.61 26.94
N ARG A 327 -47.99 -1.13 25.74
CA ARG A 327 -48.88 -1.06 24.58
C ARG A 327 -50.07 -2.03 24.65
N ARG A 328 -49.91 -3.17 25.33
CA ARG A 328 -50.93 -4.24 25.38
C ARG A 328 -51.97 -4.00 26.47
N THR A 329 -51.58 -3.31 27.54
CA THR A 329 -52.43 -2.83 28.64
C THR A 329 -53.20 -1.59 28.20
#